data_AF-A0A1H9UFA2-F1
#
_entry.id   AF-A0A1H9UFA2-F1
#
_cell.length_a   1.000
_cell.length_b   1.000
_cell.length_c   1.000
_cell.angle_alpha   90.00
_cell.angle_beta   90.00
_cell.angle_gamma   90.00
#
_symmetry.space_group_name_H-M   'P 1'
#
loop_
_entity.id
_entity.type
_entity.pdbx_description
1 polymer ?
#
loop_
_entity_poly.entity_id
_entity_poly.type
_entity_poly.pdbx_seq_one_letter_code
_entity_poly.pdbx_strand_id
1 'polypeptide(L)' 'MEEHPIQQPIKAVQIDTIPGVESEYVVGRSGVTRIEACQKSGLHANIPYVRVWAGETCLAEFCQHNIAGVYFAPA' A
#
# COMPACT_ATOMS: atom_id res chain seq x y z
N MET A 1 -5.10 -17.03 1.78
CA MET A 1 -4.42 -16.99 0.47
C MET A 1 -3.00 -16.54 0.75
N GLU A 2 -2.08 -17.50 0.82
CA GLU A 2 -0.64 -17.33 1.05
C GLU A 2 0.08 -16.80 -0.21
N GLU A 3 -0.56 -15.90 -0.98
CA GLU A 3 -0.10 -15.58 -2.34
C GLU A 3 1.14 -14.67 -2.38
N HIS A 4 1.36 -13.85 -1.34
CA HIS A 4 2.52 -12.97 -1.34
C HIS A 4 3.71 -13.67 -0.66
N PRO A 5 4.81 -13.98 -1.37
CA PRO A 5 5.94 -14.72 -0.80
C PRO A 5 6.66 -13.94 0.29
N ILE A 6 6.48 -12.62 0.34
CA ILE A 6 7.07 -11.73 1.35
C ILE A 6 6.06 -11.53 2.48
N GLN A 7 6.42 -12.02 3.66
CA GLN A 7 5.64 -11.93 4.91
C GLN A 7 6.06 -10.74 5.79
N GLN A 8 7.10 -10.01 5.38
CA GLN A 8 7.56 -8.82 6.09
C GLN A 8 6.50 -7.71 6.01
N PRO A 9 6.35 -6.86 7.04
CA PRO A 9 5.42 -5.75 6.97
C PRO A 9 5.90 -4.72 5.94
N ILE A 10 4.95 -4.09 5.25
CA ILE A 10 5.26 -3.00 4.31
C ILE A 10 5.68 -1.77 5.11
N LYS A 11 6.88 -1.27 4.82
CA LYS A 11 7.45 -0.07 5.43
C LYS A 11 7.13 1.19 4.65
N ALA A 12 7.14 1.10 3.32
CA ALA A 12 6.83 2.23 2.46
C ALA A 12 6.20 1.79 1.14
N VAL A 13 5.42 2.69 0.55
CA VAL A 13 4.91 2.57 -0.81
C VAL A 13 5.19 3.86 -1.58
N GLN A 14 5.71 3.72 -2.80
CA GLN A 14 5.93 4.82 -3.72
C GLN A 14 4.80 4.81 -4.76
N ILE A 15 4.19 5.96 -4.96
CA ILE A 15 3.03 6.15 -5.84
C ILE A 15 3.50 6.83 -7.12
N ASP A 16 3.09 6.29 -8.26
CA ASP A 16 3.32 6.92 -9.55
C ASP A 16 2.52 8.24 -9.63
N THR A 17 2.93 9.16 -10.49
CA THR A 17 2.56 10.57 -10.41
C THR A 17 1.05 10.81 -10.54
N ILE A 18 0.34 10.85 -9.41
CA ILE A 18 -1.09 11.20 -9.31
C ILE A 18 -1.19 12.63 -8.76
N PRO A 19 -1.84 13.57 -9.47
CA PRO A 19 -2.03 14.92 -8.99
C PRO A 19 -2.75 14.97 -7.62
N GLY A 20 -2.19 15.71 -6.67
CA GLY A 20 -2.78 15.90 -5.34
C GLY A 20 -2.58 14.76 -4.35
N VAL A 21 -1.72 13.79 -4.68
CA VAL A 21 -1.35 12.66 -3.81
C VAL A 21 0.14 12.74 -3.48
N GLU A 22 0.52 12.28 -2.28
CA GLU A 22 1.93 12.15 -1.90
C GLU A 22 2.62 11.11 -2.79
N SER A 23 3.84 11.42 -3.24
CA SER A 23 4.63 10.48 -4.06
C SER A 23 5.11 9.27 -3.25
N GLU A 24 5.12 9.36 -1.92
CA GLU A 24 5.59 8.31 -1.03
C GLU A 24 4.85 8.33 0.31
N TYR A 25 4.45 7.15 0.79
CA TYR A 25 3.95 6.95 2.15
C TYR A 25 4.87 6.01 2.92
N VAL A 26 5.29 6.41 4.12
CA VAL A 26 6.24 5.66 4.97
C VAL A 26 5.66 5.50 6.37
N VAL A 27 5.63 4.28 6.88
CA VAL A 27 5.22 4.00 8.26
C VAL A 27 6.10 4.76 9.24
N GLY A 28 5.47 5.51 10.17
CA GLY A 28 6.13 6.37 11.13
C GLY A 28 6.32 7.82 10.67
N ARG A 29 5.91 8.17 9.44
CA ARG A 29 6.00 9.53 8.90
C ARG A 29 4.61 10.08 8.58
N SER A 30 4.41 11.39 8.78
CA SER A 30 3.18 12.11 8.40
C SER A 30 1.89 11.45 8.92
N GLY A 31 1.95 10.83 10.11
CA GLY A 31 0.81 10.16 10.73
C GLY A 31 0.51 8.75 10.20
N VAL A 32 1.26 8.23 9.22
CA VAL A 32 1.08 6.86 8.71
C VAL A 32 1.50 5.86 9.78
N THR A 33 0.57 5.01 10.20
CA THR A 33 0.79 3.99 11.24
C THR A 33 0.96 2.59 10.67
N ARG A 34 0.37 2.32 9.51
CA ARG A 34 0.40 0.99 8.89
C ARG A 34 0.16 1.10 7.39
N ILE A 35 0.81 0.22 6.64
CA ILE A 35 0.55 0.02 5.21
C ILE A 35 0.27 -1.48 5.01
N GLU A 36 -0.78 -1.79 4.28
CA GLU A 36 -1.22 -3.19 4.09
C GLU A 36 -1.48 -3.51 2.63
N ALA A 37 -1.09 -4.71 2.23
CA ALA A 37 -1.56 -5.31 1.01
C ALA A 37 -3.01 -5.78 1.20
N CYS A 38 -3.88 -5.45 0.24
CA CYS A 38 -5.24 -5.96 0.19
C CYS A 38 -5.62 -6.27 -1.26
N GLN A 39 -6.85 -6.75 -1.45
CA GLN A 39 -7.37 -7.07 -2.77
C GLN A 39 -8.84 -6.68 -2.88
N LYS A 40 -9.26 -6.33 -4.08
CA LYS A 40 -10.66 -6.06 -4.41
C LYS A 40 -11.06 -6.92 -5.60
N SER A 41 -12.22 -7.55 -5.52
CA SER A 41 -12.72 -8.37 -6.62
C SER A 41 -13.12 -7.50 -7.81
N GLY A 42 -12.55 -7.77 -8.97
CA GLY A 42 -13.00 -7.27 -10.26
C GLY A 42 -13.82 -8.32 -11.01
N LEU A 43 -14.35 -7.95 -12.17
CA LEU A 43 -15.19 -8.81 -13.01
C LEU A 43 -14.48 -10.11 -13.45
N HIS A 44 -13.15 -10.06 -13.60
CA HIS A 44 -12.35 -11.16 -14.16
C HIS A 44 -11.22 -11.65 -13.25
N ALA A 45 -10.85 -10.87 -12.22
CA ALA A 45 -9.74 -11.20 -11.32
C ALA A 45 -9.83 -10.37 -10.02
N ASN A 46 -9.18 -10.85 -8.96
CA ASN A 46 -8.89 -10.02 -7.80
C ASN A 46 -7.75 -9.06 -8.15
N ILE A 47 -7.96 -7.78 -7.90
CA ILE A 47 -7.00 -6.73 -8.20
C ILE A 47 -6.23 -6.42 -6.91
N PRO A 48 -4.89 -6.43 -6.92
CA PRO A 48 -4.08 -6.05 -5.77
C PRO A 48 -4.14 -4.54 -5.50
N TYR A 49 -4.18 -4.20 -4.21
CA TYR A 49 -4.19 -2.84 -3.70
C TYR A 49 -3.24 -2.71 -2.51
N VAL A 50 -2.83 -1.48 -2.23
CA VAL A 50 -2.19 -1.10 -0.98
C VAL A 50 -3.04 -0.06 -0.28
N ARG A 51 -3.24 -0.24 1.02
CA ARG A 51 -3.97 0.71 1.87
C ARG A 51 -3.02 1.35 2.88
N VAL A 52 -3.13 2.67 3.02
CA VAL A 52 -2.35 3.49 3.95
C VAL A 52 -3.25 3.94 5.09
N TRP A 53 -2.80 3.73 6.31
CA TRP A 53 -3.57 3.99 7.53
C TRP A 53 -2.90 5.03 8.42
N ALA A 54 -3.72 5.86 9.08
CA ALA A 54 -3.35 6.69 10.23
C ALA A 54 -4.23 6.34 11.42
N GLY A 55 -3.70 5.51 12.32
CA GLY A 55 -4.50 4.78 13.31
C GLY A 55 -5.54 3.91 12.58
N GLU A 56 -6.81 4.12 12.92
CA GLU A 56 -7.95 3.43 12.30
C GLU A 56 -8.49 4.14 11.05
N THR A 57 -7.94 5.30 10.68
CA THR A 57 -8.39 6.05 9.51
C THR A 57 -7.65 5.57 8.27
N CYS A 58 -8.39 5.13 7.25
CA CYS A 58 -7.83 4.86 5.92
C CYS A 58 -7.55 6.20 5.22
N LEU A 59 -6.28 6.58 5.12
CA LEU A 59 -5.85 7.82 4.47
C LEU A 59 -5.95 7.73 2.95
N ALA A 60 -5.50 6.61 2.42
CA ALA A 60 -5.44 6.38 0.98
C ALA A 60 -5.45 4.88 0.66
N GLU A 61 -5.91 4.57 -0.55
CA GLU A 61 -5.92 3.22 -1.11
C GLU A 61 -5.55 3.32 -2.58
N PHE A 62 -4.56 2.53 -3.02
CA PHE A 62 -4.01 2.58 -4.37
C PHE A 62 -4.06 1.22 -5.03
N CYS A 63 -4.51 1.20 -6.29
CA CYS A 63 -4.46 0.02 -7.15
C CYS A 63 -3.00 -0.27 -7.54
N GLN A 64 -2.66 -1.53 -7.81
CA GLN A 64 -1.30 -1.91 -8.27
C GLN A 64 -0.77 -1.06 -9.44
N HIS A 65 -1.65 -0.60 -10.34
CA HIS A 65 -1.27 0.20 -11.51
C HIS A 65 -0.82 1.62 -11.15
N ASN A 66 -1.03 2.05 -9.91
CA ASN A 66 -0.62 3.35 -9.40
C ASN A 66 0.64 3.28 -8.54
N ILE A 67 1.20 2.09 -8.32
CA ILE A 67 2.29 1.88 -7.38
C ILE A 67 3.59 1.69 -8.17
N ALA A 68 4.56 2.57 -7.92
CA ALA A 68 5.90 2.49 -8.50
C ALA A 68 6.80 1.51 -7.72
N GLY A 69 6.59 1.35 -6.41
CA GLY A 69 7.39 0.45 -5.58
C GLY A 69 6.79 0.17 -4.22
N VAL A 70 7.06 -1.03 -3.69
CA VAL A 70 6.70 -1.46 -2.33
C VAL A 70 7.98 -1.87 -1.61
N TYR A 71 8.21 -1.30 -0.43
CA TYR A 71 9.40 -1.54 0.37
C TYR A 71 9.02 -2.19 1.69
N PHE A 72 9.71 -3.27 2.03
CA PHE A 72 9.43 -4.07 3.22
C PHE A 72 10.38 -3.71 4.36
N ALA A 73 9.91 -3.82 5.60
CA ALA A 73 10.76 -3.69 6.78
C ALA A 73 11.76 -4.86 6.85
N PRO A 74 12.91 -4.69 7.52
CA PRO A 74 13.81 -5.81 7.81
C PRO A 74 13.06 -6.99 8.46
N ALA A 75 13.47 -8.21 8.12
CA ALA A 75 12.95 -9.43 8.72
C ALA A 75 13.39 -9.60 10.18
#